data_AF-A0A0F7ZTJ9-F1
#
_entry.id   AF-A0A0F7ZTJ9-F1
#
_cell.length_a   1.000
_cell.length_b   1.000
_cell.length_c   1.000
_cell.angle_alpha   90.00
_cell.angle_beta   90.00
_cell.angle_gamma   90.00
#
_symmetry.space_group_name_H-M   'P 1'
#
loop_
_entity.id
_entity.type
_entity.pdbx_description
1 polymer ?
#
loop_
_entity_poly.entity_id
_entity_poly.type
_entity_poly.pdbx_seq_one_letter_code
_entity_poly.pdbx_strand_id
1 'polypeptide(L)'
;MDVNIDLDAFDQLNSPEARALHEVADRLSSCGVGRIVNLPQIIVVGEQSAGKSSVLEAISRVRFPVHGNVCTRFATELVLRQANDTRVDVSIKHADQSQPSRSFQKTGFSEDDLPGIIQEAKQCMGISGDSRDFSRDVLRLEIEGPSMYPLTLVDLPGIFQSETAEQSMKGKHIVDELVESYMKQKNSIMLVVIEATKQLANHEALKKVKEYDPQSVRTIGVITKPDLTKPGYTAEKTYIQVAKNQESANKLQLGWHVLRNRAEDEGSLEDRDETEDLFFQTSAWSSVPRGDRGVAGLRKKLSRVLFDHIRQNLGGVEQDIEIQLQERQQERDRLGKPRTSPEDKRSFLLAIAAEFQRLARDGMHGRYSDAFFGGLNDEERKLRAQIRNFNRVFDFILATKGHKEQIGDPKCQLAPEYLTSFQANHPYDFPLPELTTQKEMSARLQKQAAANQGSEFSGSPSQELVIQLFQHQSSPWKSIAEYHISQVTLAAKAFVDQLFKHIIGLPDTNRTTETILSLCVDAFFAEREQLLRNKLDEILKPYAQGYAIPLSRRELYGKEEKVTKKE
;
A
#
# COMPACT_ATOMS: atom_id res chain seq x y z
N MET A 1 -26.41 -50.19 33.72
CA MET A 1 -25.61 -49.95 32.50
C MET A 1 -24.97 -48.61 32.68
N ASP A 2 -23.66 -48.65 32.90
CA ASP A 2 -22.86 -47.56 33.41
C ASP A 2 -22.89 -46.34 32.50
N VAL A 3 -23.01 -45.19 33.13
CA VAL A 3 -22.94 -43.88 32.50
C VAL A 3 -21.48 -43.66 32.12
N ASN A 4 -21.12 -44.06 30.89
CA ASN A 4 -19.83 -43.73 30.31
C ASN A 4 -19.86 -42.24 29.91
N ILE A 5 -19.68 -41.35 30.88
CA ILE A 5 -19.21 -40.00 30.60
C ILE A 5 -17.76 -40.18 30.17
N ASP A 6 -17.43 -39.85 28.92
CA ASP A 6 -16.06 -39.78 28.41
C ASP A 6 -15.24 -38.81 29.28
N LEU A 7 -14.65 -39.37 30.34
CA LEU A 7 -13.65 -38.75 31.22
C LEU A 7 -12.38 -38.45 30.42
N ASP A 8 -12.04 -39.30 29.44
CA ASP A 8 -10.91 -39.10 28.53
C ASP A 8 -11.03 -37.81 27.70
N ALA A 9 -12.24 -37.43 27.28
CA ALA A 9 -12.48 -36.17 26.57
C ALA A 9 -12.42 -34.93 27.47
N PHE A 10 -12.51 -35.11 28.80
CA PHE A 10 -12.37 -34.05 29.79
C PHE A 10 -10.89 -33.73 30.05
N ASP A 11 -10.05 -34.77 30.11
CA ASP A 11 -8.60 -34.65 30.25
C ASP A 11 -7.91 -34.13 28.97
N GLN A 12 -8.45 -34.43 27.79
CA GLN A 12 -7.92 -33.91 26.52
C GLN A 12 -8.12 -32.39 26.35
N LEU A 13 -9.23 -31.82 26.83
CA LEU A 13 -9.52 -30.39 26.72
C LEU A 13 -8.80 -29.54 27.76
N ASN A 14 -8.45 -30.15 28.90
CA ASN A 14 -7.56 -29.55 29.91
C ASN A 14 -6.12 -30.06 29.78
N SER A 15 -5.77 -30.66 28.64
CA SER A 15 -4.43 -31.12 28.37
C SER A 15 -3.44 -29.94 28.44
N PRO A 16 -2.19 -30.18 28.83
CA PRO A 16 -1.15 -29.15 28.79
C PRO A 16 -1.00 -28.55 27.38
N GLU A 17 -1.27 -29.33 26.33
CA GLU A 17 -1.24 -28.91 24.93
C GLU A 17 -2.37 -27.92 24.61
N ALA A 18 -3.60 -28.19 25.06
CA ALA A 18 -4.73 -27.27 24.89
C ALA A 18 -4.47 -25.93 25.59
N ARG A 19 -3.98 -25.98 26.84
CA ARG A 19 -3.62 -24.76 27.58
C ARG A 19 -2.54 -23.96 26.87
N ALA A 20 -1.49 -24.62 26.38
CA ALA A 20 -0.41 -23.96 25.64
C ALA A 20 -0.91 -23.29 24.34
N LEU A 21 -1.79 -23.95 23.58
CA LEU A 21 -2.36 -23.39 22.35
C LEU A 21 -3.25 -22.17 22.62
N HIS A 22 -4.08 -22.23 23.66
CA HIS A 22 -4.88 -21.07 24.08
C HIS A 22 -4.00 -19.91 24.53
N GLU A 23 -2.92 -20.19 25.29
CA GLU A 23 -1.97 -19.16 25.72
C GLU A 23 -1.27 -18.50 24.53
N VAL A 24 -0.86 -19.27 23.51
CA VAL A 24 -0.27 -18.74 22.29
C VAL A 24 -1.26 -17.84 21.55
N ALA A 25 -2.50 -18.27 21.36
CA ALA A 25 -3.54 -17.46 20.70
C ALA A 25 -3.79 -16.14 21.45
N ASP A 26 -3.85 -16.19 22.78
CA ASP A 26 -4.05 -15.02 23.63
C ASP A 26 -2.87 -14.05 23.59
N ARG A 27 -1.64 -14.58 23.59
CA ARG A 27 -0.42 -13.79 23.46
C ARG A 27 -0.37 -13.09 22.11
N LEU A 28 -0.68 -13.79 21.02
CA LEU A 28 -0.79 -13.20 19.68
C LEU A 28 -1.83 -12.08 19.65
N SER A 29 -3.00 -12.28 20.26
CA SER A 29 -4.04 -11.25 20.40
C SER A 29 -3.56 -10.06 21.24
N SER A 30 -2.84 -10.30 22.34
CA SER A 30 -2.29 -9.24 23.21
C SER A 30 -1.22 -8.39 22.52
N CYS A 31 -0.42 -8.98 21.63
CA CYS A 31 0.56 -8.28 20.81
C CYS A 31 -0.09 -7.45 19.68
N GLY A 32 -1.42 -7.53 19.52
CA GLY A 32 -2.14 -6.81 18.46
C GLY A 32 -2.04 -7.46 17.09
N VAL A 33 -1.56 -8.70 16.98
CA VAL A 33 -1.46 -9.44 15.71
C VAL A 33 -2.84 -9.62 15.06
N GLY A 34 -3.90 -9.71 15.88
CA GLY A 34 -5.29 -9.78 15.40
C GLY A 34 -5.75 -8.60 14.52
N ARG A 35 -5.00 -7.49 14.49
CA ARG A 35 -5.25 -6.35 13.59
C ARG A 35 -4.62 -6.53 12.20
N ILE A 36 -3.64 -7.42 12.08
CA ILE A 36 -2.83 -7.67 10.89
C ILE A 36 -3.23 -9.00 10.26
N VAL A 37 -3.52 -10.01 11.09
CA VAL A 37 -3.85 -11.37 10.69
C VAL A 37 -5.10 -11.85 11.43
N ASN A 38 -5.92 -12.66 10.77
CA ASN A 38 -7.16 -13.19 11.35
C ASN A 38 -6.85 -14.29 12.38
N LEU A 39 -7.01 -14.00 13.67
CA LEU A 39 -6.80 -14.98 14.73
C LEU A 39 -8.05 -15.86 14.93
N PRO A 40 -7.87 -17.16 15.24
CA PRO A 40 -8.97 -18.04 15.62
C PRO A 40 -9.67 -17.59 16.90
N GLN A 41 -10.98 -17.31 16.81
CA GLN A 41 -11.81 -16.88 17.95
C GLN A 41 -13.28 -17.24 17.74
N ILE A 42 -14.09 -17.22 18.80
CA ILE A 42 -15.54 -17.38 18.71
C ILE A 42 -16.21 -16.00 18.87
N ILE A 43 -16.98 -15.59 17.88
CA ILE A 43 -17.76 -14.34 17.91
C ILE A 43 -19.23 -14.65 18.18
N VAL A 44 -19.85 -13.94 19.12
CA VAL A 44 -21.26 -14.12 19.48
C VAL A 44 -22.11 -13.14 18.69
N VAL A 45 -23.05 -13.67 17.91
CA VAL A 45 -23.91 -12.92 17.00
C VAL A 45 -25.35 -13.22 17.34
N GLY A 46 -26.19 -12.18 17.38
CA GLY A 46 -27.62 -12.36 17.66
C GLY A 46 -28.35 -11.02 17.72
N GLU A 47 -29.66 -11.08 17.58
CA GLU A 47 -30.52 -9.90 17.72
C GLU A 47 -30.47 -9.32 19.14
N GLN A 48 -30.85 -8.05 19.28
CA GLN A 48 -31.10 -7.46 20.59
C GLN A 48 -32.14 -8.32 21.35
N SER A 49 -31.89 -8.61 22.62
CA SER A 49 -32.78 -9.42 23.49
C SER A 49 -32.92 -10.91 23.15
N ALA A 50 -32.15 -11.43 22.18
CA ALA A 50 -32.09 -12.87 21.86
C ALA A 50 -31.42 -13.73 22.96
N GLY A 51 -30.96 -13.13 24.06
CA GLY A 51 -30.32 -13.85 25.17
C GLY A 51 -28.80 -14.05 25.05
N LYS A 52 -28.11 -13.26 24.22
CA LYS A 52 -26.63 -13.31 24.08
C LYS A 52 -25.90 -13.18 25.41
N SER A 53 -26.20 -12.13 26.18
CA SER A 53 -25.58 -11.88 27.48
C SER A 53 -25.89 -12.99 28.49
N SER A 54 -27.09 -13.58 28.43
CA SER A 54 -27.46 -14.74 29.25
C SER A 54 -26.71 -16.01 28.86
N VAL A 55 -26.44 -16.22 27.56
CA VAL A 55 -25.57 -17.31 27.09
C VAL A 55 -24.14 -17.11 27.58
N LEU A 56 -23.63 -15.87 27.53
CA LEU A 56 -22.30 -15.54 28.03
C LEU A 56 -22.19 -15.67 29.56
N GLU A 57 -23.21 -15.25 30.31
CA GLU A 57 -23.31 -15.46 31.76
C GLU A 57 -23.32 -16.96 32.07
N ALA A 58 -24.13 -17.74 31.34
CA ALA A 58 -24.15 -19.19 31.48
C ALA A 58 -22.76 -19.79 31.18
N ILE A 59 -22.05 -19.34 30.15
CA ILE A 59 -20.73 -19.90 29.83
C ILE A 59 -19.66 -19.47 30.85
N SER A 60 -19.62 -18.20 31.22
CA SER A 60 -18.56 -17.59 32.05
C SER A 60 -18.77 -17.69 33.55
N ARG A 61 -19.98 -18.01 34.00
CA ARG A 61 -20.43 -17.95 35.40
C ARG A 61 -20.31 -16.56 36.04
N VAL A 62 -20.27 -15.50 35.23
CA VAL A 62 -20.21 -14.13 35.74
C VAL A 62 -21.42 -13.35 35.27
N ARG A 63 -21.99 -12.54 36.17
CA ARG A 63 -23.20 -11.76 35.92
C ARG A 63 -22.91 -10.61 34.96
N PHE A 64 -23.31 -10.79 33.70
CA PHE A 64 -23.39 -9.68 32.76
C PHE A 64 -24.63 -8.83 33.08
N PRO A 65 -24.58 -7.50 32.92
CA PRO A 65 -25.74 -6.65 33.17
C PRO A 65 -26.88 -7.01 32.19
N VAL A 66 -27.96 -7.58 32.72
CA VAL A 66 -29.15 -8.01 31.95
C VAL A 66 -30.26 -6.93 31.95
N HIS A 67 -30.20 -5.96 32.87
CA HIS A 67 -31.31 -5.01 33.10
C HIS A 67 -31.01 -3.56 32.67
N GLY A 68 -32.06 -2.89 32.17
CA GLY A 68 -32.03 -1.52 31.64
C GLY A 68 -31.66 -1.49 30.16
N ASN A 69 -32.01 -0.42 29.44
CA ASN A 69 -31.70 -0.19 28.00
C ASN A 69 -30.18 -0.08 27.68
N VAL A 70 -29.35 -0.76 28.45
CA VAL A 70 -27.90 -0.75 28.41
C VAL A 70 -27.42 -2.07 27.82
N CYS A 71 -27.87 -2.36 26.59
CA CYS A 71 -27.29 -3.42 25.76
C CYS A 71 -25.79 -3.18 25.55
N THR A 72 -25.00 -4.25 25.32
CA THR A 72 -23.58 -4.21 24.93
C THR A 72 -23.34 -3.12 23.85
N ARG A 73 -22.71 -2.00 24.21
CA ARG A 73 -22.49 -0.82 23.32
C ARG A 73 -21.10 -0.79 22.66
N PHE A 74 -20.26 -1.76 22.99
CA PHE A 74 -18.89 -1.95 22.51
C PHE A 74 -18.58 -3.45 22.53
N ALA A 75 -17.61 -3.91 21.73
CA ALA A 75 -17.26 -5.33 21.73
C ALA A 75 -16.58 -5.74 23.05
N THR A 76 -16.95 -6.90 23.59
CA THR A 76 -16.36 -7.43 24.82
C THR A 76 -15.66 -8.76 24.54
N GLU A 77 -14.33 -8.76 24.60
CA GLU A 77 -13.50 -9.97 24.57
C GLU A 77 -13.50 -10.61 25.96
N LEU A 78 -14.10 -11.78 26.11
CA LEU A 78 -14.13 -12.57 27.32
C LEU A 78 -13.18 -13.77 27.18
N VAL A 79 -12.13 -13.78 27.99
CA VAL A 79 -11.13 -14.84 28.05
C VAL A 79 -11.32 -15.60 29.36
N LEU A 80 -11.63 -16.89 29.27
CA LEU A 80 -11.78 -17.78 30.42
C LEU A 80 -10.56 -18.68 30.54
N ARG A 81 -10.00 -18.79 31.75
CA ARG A 81 -8.82 -19.59 32.05
C ARG A 81 -9.00 -20.46 33.27
N GLN A 82 -8.35 -21.61 33.25
CA GLN A 82 -8.29 -22.47 34.42
C GLN A 82 -7.11 -22.07 35.31
N ALA A 83 -7.39 -21.71 36.56
CA ALA A 83 -6.38 -21.38 37.58
C ALA A 83 -6.81 -21.89 38.95
N ASN A 84 -5.89 -22.03 39.90
CA ASN A 84 -6.24 -22.50 41.24
C ASN A 84 -7.07 -21.47 42.01
N ASP A 85 -6.81 -20.19 41.77
CA ASP A 85 -7.46 -19.06 42.43
C ASP A 85 -8.34 -18.29 41.44
N THR A 86 -9.44 -17.72 41.93
CA THR A 86 -10.31 -16.87 41.11
C THR A 86 -9.72 -15.47 40.95
N ARG A 87 -9.45 -15.05 39.72
CA ARG A 87 -8.88 -13.72 39.40
C ARG A 87 -9.58 -13.11 38.20
N VAL A 88 -9.74 -11.78 38.21
CA VAL A 88 -10.29 -11.03 37.08
C VAL A 88 -9.36 -9.87 36.71
N ASP A 89 -8.92 -9.88 35.46
CA ASP A 89 -8.09 -8.84 34.87
C ASP A 89 -8.90 -8.12 33.78
N VAL A 90 -8.90 -6.78 33.84
CA VAL A 90 -9.69 -5.95 32.93
C VAL A 90 -8.77 -5.01 32.19
N SER A 91 -8.90 -4.99 30.87
CA SER A 91 -8.14 -4.08 30.00
C SER A 91 -9.02 -3.48 28.92
N ILE A 92 -8.75 -2.22 28.59
CA ILE A 92 -9.44 -1.48 27.54
C ILE A 92 -8.49 -1.29 26.36
N LYS A 93 -8.87 -1.85 25.21
CA LYS A 93 -8.18 -1.66 23.93
C LYS A 93 -8.89 -0.55 23.15
N HIS A 94 -8.30 0.64 23.11
CA HIS A 94 -8.82 1.74 22.30
C HIS A 94 -8.63 1.47 20.79
N ALA A 95 -9.61 1.90 19.99
CA ALA A 95 -9.55 1.83 18.54
C ALA A 95 -8.52 2.81 17.95
N ASP A 96 -8.35 3.97 18.60
CA ASP A 96 -7.31 4.95 18.26
C ASP A 96 -5.99 4.61 18.99
N GLN A 97 -4.90 4.51 18.22
CA GLN A 97 -3.56 4.17 18.70
C GLN A 97 -2.90 5.31 19.50
N SER A 98 -3.49 6.51 19.49
CA SER A 98 -2.98 7.67 20.22
C SER A 98 -3.21 7.61 21.73
N GLN A 99 -4.13 6.76 22.21
CA GLN A 99 -4.47 6.63 23.62
C GLN A 99 -3.83 5.39 24.26
N PRO A 100 -3.14 5.52 25.40
CA PRO A 100 -2.54 4.39 26.09
C PRO A 100 -3.62 3.44 26.63
N SER A 101 -3.41 2.13 26.43
CA SER A 101 -4.30 1.11 27.01
C SER A 101 -4.33 1.22 28.52
N ARG A 102 -5.54 1.27 29.10
CA ARG A 102 -5.73 1.24 30.56
C ARG A 102 -6.03 -0.20 30.98
N SER A 103 -5.25 -0.70 31.93
CA SER A 103 -5.47 -2.01 32.55
C SER A 103 -5.61 -1.83 34.06
N PHE A 104 -6.55 -2.55 34.66
CA PHE A 104 -6.67 -2.65 36.11
C PHE A 104 -6.88 -4.11 36.51
N GLN A 105 -6.24 -4.48 37.60
CA GLN A 105 -6.21 -5.84 38.12
C GLN A 105 -6.99 -5.86 39.44
N LYS A 106 -7.98 -6.75 39.60
CA LYS A 106 -8.73 -6.89 40.86
C LYS A 106 -8.59 -8.30 41.38
N THR A 107 -7.94 -8.46 42.53
CA THR A 107 -7.82 -9.75 43.25
C THR A 107 -8.94 -9.86 44.29
N GLY A 108 -9.65 -10.99 44.33
CA GLY A 108 -10.80 -11.19 45.23
C GLY A 108 -12.13 -10.75 44.63
N PHE A 109 -12.38 -11.13 43.37
CA PHE A 109 -13.58 -10.79 42.62
C PHE A 109 -14.80 -11.61 43.10
N SER A 110 -15.90 -10.94 43.45
CA SER A 110 -17.22 -11.57 43.61
C SER A 110 -17.97 -11.53 42.27
N GLU A 111 -18.76 -12.54 41.96
CA GLU A 111 -19.55 -12.63 40.71
C GLU A 111 -20.46 -11.41 40.46
N ASP A 112 -20.78 -10.66 41.51
CA ASP A 112 -21.60 -9.44 41.51
C ASP A 112 -20.84 -8.15 41.15
N ASP A 113 -19.51 -8.18 41.03
CA ASP A 113 -18.69 -6.98 40.80
C ASP A 113 -18.60 -6.57 39.30
N LEU A 114 -18.90 -7.49 38.37
CA LEU A 114 -18.75 -7.23 36.92
C LEU A 114 -19.60 -6.06 36.39
N PRO A 115 -20.86 -5.88 36.80
CA PRO A 115 -21.68 -4.76 36.34
C PRO A 115 -21.06 -3.39 36.68
N GLY A 116 -20.41 -3.27 37.84
CA GLY A 116 -19.69 -2.06 38.24
C GLY A 116 -18.48 -1.79 37.34
N ILE A 117 -17.68 -2.81 37.07
CA ILE A 117 -16.51 -2.76 36.17
C ILE A 117 -16.90 -2.33 34.74
N ILE A 118 -17.98 -2.92 34.20
CA ILE A 118 -18.48 -2.58 32.87
C ILE A 118 -18.95 -1.12 32.84
N GLN A 119 -19.52 -0.61 33.93
CA GLN A 119 -19.94 0.77 34.05
C GLN A 119 -18.75 1.75 34.12
N GLU A 120 -17.70 1.41 34.87
CA GLU A 120 -16.45 2.17 34.90
C GLU A 120 -15.74 2.18 33.53
N ALA A 121 -15.74 1.03 32.84
CA ALA A 121 -15.20 0.91 31.49
C ALA A 121 -15.93 1.80 30.48
N LYS A 122 -17.27 1.88 30.55
CA LYS A 122 -18.08 2.81 29.74
C LYS A 122 -17.65 4.26 29.93
N GLN A 123 -17.47 4.67 31.18
CA GLN A 123 -17.02 6.03 31.48
C GLN A 123 -15.62 6.31 30.89
N CYS A 124 -14.70 5.35 31.02
CA CYS A 124 -13.35 5.44 30.46
C CYS A 124 -13.33 5.49 28.93
N MET A 125 -14.24 4.78 28.26
CA MET A 125 -14.40 4.80 26.79
C MET A 125 -15.10 6.08 26.28
N GLY A 126 -15.32 7.08 27.14
CA GLY A 126 -15.97 8.33 26.76
C GLY A 126 -17.48 8.20 26.54
N ILE A 127 -18.07 7.04 26.90
CA ILE A 127 -19.52 6.83 26.94
C ILE A 127 -20.03 7.40 28.27
N SER A 128 -19.86 8.71 28.46
CA SER A 128 -20.32 9.45 29.64
C SER A 128 -21.37 10.50 29.26
N GLY A 129 -22.48 10.51 30.01
CA GLY A 129 -23.67 11.34 29.76
C GLY A 129 -24.76 10.61 28.99
N ASP A 130 -25.93 11.23 28.82
CA ASP A 130 -27.05 10.79 27.95
C ASP A 130 -26.68 10.63 26.45
N SER A 131 -25.39 10.49 26.13
CA SER A 131 -24.86 10.25 24.81
C SER A 131 -25.10 8.79 24.40
N ARG A 132 -25.80 8.67 23.26
CA ARG A 132 -26.43 7.47 22.71
C ARG A 132 -25.49 6.70 21.76
N ASP A 133 -24.19 6.84 21.95
CA ASP A 133 -23.19 6.46 20.96
C ASP A 133 -22.53 5.09 21.27
N PHE A 134 -22.28 4.32 20.22
CA PHE A 134 -21.55 3.05 20.25
C PHE A 134 -20.06 3.32 20.09
N SER A 135 -19.22 2.57 20.82
CA SER A 135 -17.76 2.69 20.70
C SER A 135 -17.17 1.55 19.87
N ARG A 136 -16.10 1.86 19.14
CA ARG A 136 -15.25 0.87 18.45
C ARG A 136 -14.19 0.28 19.39
N ASP A 137 -14.08 0.80 20.61
CA ASP A 137 -13.17 0.27 21.63
C ASP A 137 -13.60 -1.13 22.04
N VAL A 138 -12.64 -1.95 22.47
CA VAL A 138 -12.86 -3.33 22.89
C VAL A 138 -12.52 -3.47 24.36
N LEU A 139 -13.46 -3.96 25.16
CA LEU A 139 -13.23 -4.34 26.56
C LEU A 139 -12.74 -5.77 26.59
N ARG A 140 -11.55 -6.02 27.14
CA ARG A 140 -11.04 -7.37 27.37
C ARG A 140 -11.14 -7.72 28.84
N LEU A 141 -11.90 -8.77 29.13
CA LEU A 141 -12.13 -9.35 30.44
C LEU A 141 -11.46 -10.73 30.47
N GLU A 142 -10.48 -10.90 31.35
CA GLU A 142 -9.80 -12.18 31.55
C GLU A 142 -10.17 -12.72 32.93
N ILE A 143 -10.81 -13.87 32.97
CA ILE A 143 -11.37 -14.50 34.16
C ILE A 143 -10.68 -15.85 34.35
N GLU A 144 -9.99 -15.99 35.46
CA GLU A 144 -9.29 -17.21 35.85
C GLU A 144 -10.03 -17.89 37.01
N GLY A 145 -10.14 -19.22 37.01
CA GLY A 145 -10.73 -19.97 38.13
C GLY A 145 -10.64 -21.50 38.01
N PRO A 146 -10.89 -22.26 39.10
CA PRO A 146 -10.57 -23.70 39.17
C PRO A 146 -11.48 -24.60 38.32
N SER A 147 -12.70 -24.16 38.05
CA SER A 147 -13.74 -24.92 37.34
C SER A 147 -14.08 -24.35 35.96
N MET A 148 -13.16 -23.57 35.36
CA MET A 148 -13.34 -22.93 34.05
C MET A 148 -12.72 -23.74 32.91
N TYR A 149 -13.35 -23.70 31.73
CA TYR A 149 -12.77 -24.22 30.49
C TYR A 149 -12.02 -23.11 29.75
N PRO A 150 -10.79 -23.36 29.25
CA PRO A 150 -10.10 -22.42 28.38
C PRO A 150 -10.97 -22.05 27.17
N LEU A 151 -11.34 -20.78 27.06
CA LEU A 151 -12.25 -20.30 26.02
C LEU A 151 -12.12 -18.80 25.81
N THR A 152 -12.05 -18.37 24.56
CA THR A 152 -12.05 -16.94 24.18
C THR A 152 -13.29 -16.65 23.33
N LEU A 153 -14.13 -15.75 23.84
CA LEU A 153 -15.40 -15.33 23.24
C LEU A 153 -15.37 -13.83 22.99
N VAL A 154 -15.94 -13.37 21.88
CA VAL A 154 -16.14 -11.95 21.61
C VAL A 154 -17.64 -11.67 21.57
N ASP A 155 -18.15 -10.95 22.56
CA ASP A 155 -19.51 -10.43 22.55
C ASP A 155 -19.60 -9.22 21.63
N LEU A 156 -20.51 -9.27 20.67
CA LEU A 156 -20.77 -8.18 19.75
C LEU A 156 -22.11 -7.53 20.09
N PRO A 157 -22.24 -6.19 19.90
CA PRO A 157 -23.52 -5.51 20.03
C PRO A 157 -24.63 -6.19 19.24
N GLY A 158 -25.83 -6.25 19.81
CA GLY A 158 -26.96 -6.90 19.15
C GLY A 158 -27.39 -6.18 17.88
N ILE A 159 -27.73 -6.93 16.85
CA ILE A 159 -28.26 -6.39 15.60
C ILE A 159 -29.69 -5.89 15.85
N PHE A 160 -30.01 -4.65 15.45
CA PHE A 160 -31.35 -4.06 15.55
C PHE A 160 -31.75 -3.34 14.26
N GLN A 161 -33.04 -3.39 13.91
CA GLN A 161 -33.57 -2.81 12.67
C GLN A 161 -34.24 -1.45 12.84
N SER A 162 -34.93 -1.23 13.97
CA SER A 162 -35.80 -0.06 14.18
C SER A 162 -35.12 1.04 14.97
N GLU A 163 -35.40 2.30 14.60
CA GLU A 163 -35.05 3.46 15.41
C GLU A 163 -35.86 3.42 16.70
N THR A 164 -35.17 3.36 17.84
CA THR A 164 -35.76 3.57 19.15
C THR A 164 -35.35 4.96 19.63
N ALA A 165 -36.08 5.56 20.58
CA ALA A 165 -35.76 6.90 21.12
C ALA A 165 -34.29 7.07 21.62
N GLU A 166 -33.58 5.96 21.84
CA GLU A 166 -32.21 5.89 22.35
C GLU A 166 -31.17 5.41 21.31
N GLN A 167 -31.56 5.01 20.10
CA GLN A 167 -30.66 4.41 19.09
C GLN A 167 -30.71 5.22 17.78
N SER A 168 -29.63 5.93 17.46
CA SER A 168 -29.53 6.73 16.24
C SER A 168 -29.16 5.89 15.00
N MET A 169 -29.51 6.37 13.80
CA MET A 169 -29.07 5.76 12.53
C MET A 169 -27.54 5.69 12.39
N LYS A 170 -26.81 6.64 13.00
CA LYS A 170 -25.34 6.60 13.06
C LYS A 170 -24.84 5.45 13.92
N GLY A 171 -25.49 5.19 15.06
CA GLY A 171 -25.19 4.06 15.92
C GLY A 171 -25.40 2.72 15.25
N LYS A 172 -26.47 2.59 14.45
CA LYS A 172 -26.74 1.39 13.64
C LYS A 172 -25.59 1.09 12.66
N HIS A 173 -25.11 2.10 11.93
CA HIS A 173 -23.99 1.91 11.01
C HIS A 173 -22.71 1.46 11.74
N ILE A 174 -22.42 2.03 12.92
CA ILE A 174 -21.25 1.64 13.71
C ILE A 174 -21.35 0.18 14.17
N VAL A 175 -22.54 -0.23 14.64
CA VAL A 175 -22.78 -1.63 15.05
C VAL A 175 -22.68 -2.59 13.88
N ASP A 176 -23.31 -2.27 12.75
CA ASP A 176 -23.25 -3.09 11.55
C ASP A 176 -21.80 -3.22 11.05
N GLU A 177 -21.06 -2.11 10.95
CA GLU A 177 -19.66 -2.11 10.54
C GLU A 177 -18.77 -2.91 11.51
N LEU A 178 -18.99 -2.78 12.82
CA LEU A 178 -18.26 -3.54 13.84
C LEU A 178 -18.56 -5.04 13.69
N VAL A 179 -19.84 -5.44 13.65
CA VAL A 179 -20.24 -6.85 13.52
C VAL A 179 -19.70 -7.44 12.21
N GLU A 180 -19.82 -6.70 11.10
CA GLU A 180 -19.29 -7.13 9.81
C GLU A 180 -17.77 -7.29 9.82
N SER A 181 -17.04 -6.39 10.50
CA SER A 181 -15.58 -6.49 10.59
C SER A 181 -15.14 -7.81 11.22
N TYR A 182 -15.86 -8.29 12.24
CA TYR A 182 -15.60 -9.58 12.87
C TYR A 182 -16.10 -10.77 12.04
N MET A 183 -17.29 -10.66 11.41
CA MET A 183 -17.84 -11.73 10.55
C MET A 183 -17.01 -11.99 9.29
N LYS A 184 -16.38 -10.95 8.72
CA LYS A 184 -15.51 -11.06 7.54
C LYS A 184 -14.23 -11.84 7.80
N GLN A 185 -13.77 -11.91 9.05
CA GLN A 185 -12.57 -12.66 9.43
C GLN A 185 -12.81 -14.16 9.26
N LYS A 186 -12.20 -14.79 8.24
CA LYS A 186 -12.45 -16.20 7.89
C LYS A 186 -12.09 -17.20 9.00
N ASN A 187 -11.12 -16.83 9.84
CA ASN A 187 -10.67 -17.66 10.97
C ASN A 187 -11.55 -17.50 12.22
N SER A 188 -12.63 -16.72 12.18
CA SER A 188 -13.57 -16.62 13.31
C SER A 188 -14.71 -17.64 13.18
N ILE A 189 -15.06 -18.30 14.29
CA ILE A 189 -16.25 -19.15 14.44
C ILE A 189 -17.41 -18.27 14.88
N MET A 190 -18.57 -18.40 14.23
CA MET A 190 -19.78 -17.65 14.56
C MET A 190 -20.68 -18.45 15.49
N LEU A 191 -20.92 -17.93 16.70
CA LEU A 191 -21.92 -18.45 17.63
C LEU A 191 -23.21 -17.64 17.50
N VAL A 192 -24.19 -18.21 16.81
CA VAL A 192 -25.45 -17.53 16.48
C VAL A 192 -26.50 -17.84 17.53
N VAL A 193 -26.94 -16.83 18.26
CA VAL A 193 -27.93 -16.95 19.32
C VAL A 193 -29.31 -16.54 18.80
N ILE A 194 -30.27 -17.47 18.89
CA ILE A 194 -31.66 -17.26 18.50
C ILE A 194 -32.61 -17.62 19.63
N GLU A 195 -33.79 -17.01 19.66
CA GLU A 195 -34.85 -17.33 20.62
C GLU A 195 -35.89 -18.28 20.01
N ALA A 196 -36.35 -19.26 20.80
CA ALA A 196 -37.31 -20.28 20.38
C ALA A 196 -38.76 -19.77 20.24
N THR A 197 -39.05 -18.56 20.71
CA THR A 197 -40.39 -17.93 20.66
C THR A 197 -40.71 -17.34 19.29
N LYS A 198 -39.69 -16.88 18.56
CA LYS A 198 -39.82 -16.22 17.26
C LYS A 198 -39.86 -17.26 16.14
N GLN A 199 -40.37 -16.92 14.96
CA GLN A 199 -40.25 -17.80 13.78
C GLN A 199 -38.84 -17.73 13.18
N LEU A 200 -38.34 -18.87 12.70
CA LEU A 200 -36.97 -18.98 12.15
C LEU A 200 -36.69 -18.01 11.00
N ALA A 201 -37.67 -17.77 10.12
CA ALA A 201 -37.54 -16.86 8.99
C ALA A 201 -37.37 -15.38 9.39
N ASN A 202 -37.76 -15.03 10.63
CA ASN A 202 -37.69 -13.67 11.14
C ASN A 202 -36.39 -13.40 11.91
N HIS A 203 -35.49 -14.39 12.04
CA HIS A 203 -34.18 -14.18 12.67
C HIS A 203 -33.21 -13.54 11.68
N GLU A 204 -32.95 -12.25 11.85
CA GLU A 204 -32.02 -11.46 11.03
C GLU A 204 -30.58 -11.92 11.21
N ALA A 205 -30.23 -12.38 12.41
CA ALA A 205 -28.91 -12.95 12.68
C ALA A 205 -28.59 -14.14 11.75
N LEU A 206 -29.58 -15.00 11.45
CA LEU A 206 -29.39 -16.12 10.53
C LEU A 206 -29.23 -15.67 9.07
N LYS A 207 -29.89 -14.58 8.66
CA LYS A 207 -29.73 -14.00 7.32
C LYS A 207 -28.30 -13.48 7.14
N LYS A 208 -27.82 -12.66 8.09
CA LYS A 208 -26.44 -12.14 8.05
C LYS A 208 -25.40 -13.25 8.07
N VAL A 209 -25.60 -14.28 8.89
CA VAL A 209 -24.67 -15.42 8.95
C VAL A 209 -24.60 -16.16 7.61
N LYS A 210 -25.72 -16.32 6.90
CA LYS A 210 -25.72 -16.94 5.55
C LYS A 210 -25.00 -16.08 4.51
N GLU A 211 -24.90 -14.76 4.69
CA GLU A 211 -24.11 -13.89 3.81
C GLU A 211 -22.59 -14.11 3.98
N TYR A 212 -22.14 -14.34 5.23
CA TYR A 212 -20.70 -14.45 5.57
C TYR A 212 -20.18 -15.90 5.75
N ASP A 213 -21.09 -16.88 5.87
CA ASP A 213 -20.80 -18.32 5.86
C ASP A 213 -21.91 -19.12 5.13
N PRO A 214 -21.97 -19.03 3.79
CA PRO A 214 -23.01 -19.70 2.99
C PRO A 214 -22.99 -21.23 3.13
N GLN A 215 -21.84 -21.82 3.43
CA GLN A 215 -21.66 -23.27 3.61
C GLN A 215 -21.86 -23.73 5.07
N SER A 216 -22.07 -22.78 5.99
CA SER A 216 -22.28 -23.02 7.42
C SER A 216 -21.20 -23.89 8.06
N VAL A 217 -19.94 -23.73 7.62
CA VAL A 217 -18.78 -24.54 8.03
C VAL A 217 -18.30 -24.11 9.42
N ARG A 218 -18.38 -22.81 9.72
CA ARG A 218 -17.79 -22.19 10.91
C ARG A 218 -18.86 -21.55 11.80
N THR A 219 -20.08 -22.08 11.74
CA THR A 219 -21.24 -21.55 12.46
C THR A 219 -21.80 -22.58 13.45
N ILE A 220 -21.94 -22.18 14.70
CA ILE A 220 -22.64 -22.90 15.77
C ILE A 220 -23.93 -22.16 16.08
N GLY A 221 -25.05 -22.88 16.16
CA GLY A 221 -26.34 -22.28 16.52
C GLY A 221 -26.70 -22.55 17.97
N VAL A 222 -27.18 -21.55 18.70
CA VAL A 222 -27.66 -21.65 20.08
C VAL A 222 -29.11 -21.21 20.15
N ILE A 223 -29.98 -22.10 20.60
CA ILE A 223 -31.40 -21.86 20.79
C ILE A 223 -31.62 -21.54 22.28
N THR A 224 -32.16 -20.36 22.55
CA THR A 224 -32.46 -19.86 23.89
C THR A 224 -33.97 -19.75 24.12
N LYS A 225 -34.36 -19.58 25.39
CA LYS A 225 -35.76 -19.49 25.84
C LYS A 225 -36.65 -20.66 25.38
N PRO A 226 -36.20 -21.93 25.44
CA PRO A 226 -37.01 -23.07 25.02
C PRO A 226 -38.25 -23.27 25.91
N ASP A 227 -38.19 -22.79 27.15
CA ASP A 227 -39.22 -22.83 28.19
C ASP A 227 -40.46 -21.97 27.87
N LEU A 228 -40.29 -20.88 27.11
CA LEU A 228 -41.39 -20.00 26.72
C LEU A 228 -42.23 -20.56 25.56
N THR A 229 -41.80 -21.68 24.97
CA THR A 229 -42.57 -22.34 23.92
C THR A 229 -43.70 -23.18 24.54
N LYS A 230 -44.93 -22.98 24.07
CA LYS A 230 -46.09 -23.74 24.58
C LYS A 230 -45.97 -25.22 24.19
N PRO A 231 -46.04 -26.16 25.15
CA PRO A 231 -45.94 -27.59 24.87
C PRO A 231 -46.95 -28.05 23.80
N GLY A 232 -46.47 -28.75 22.78
CA GLY A 232 -47.30 -29.36 21.73
C GLY A 232 -47.63 -28.47 20.54
N TYR A 233 -47.24 -27.19 20.55
CA TYR A 233 -47.38 -26.31 19.38
C TYR A 233 -46.38 -26.66 18.28
N THR A 234 -46.73 -26.31 17.04
CA THR A 234 -45.87 -26.57 15.86
C THR A 234 -44.49 -25.93 15.98
N ALA A 235 -44.39 -24.75 16.61
CA ALA A 235 -43.14 -24.06 16.84
C ALA A 235 -42.13 -24.88 17.66
N GLU A 236 -42.55 -25.52 18.75
CA GLU A 236 -41.69 -26.38 19.58
C GLU A 236 -41.15 -27.56 18.77
N LYS A 237 -42.00 -28.22 17.97
CA LYS A 237 -41.60 -29.33 17.11
C LYS A 237 -40.58 -28.89 16.05
N THR A 238 -40.79 -27.74 15.42
CA THR A 238 -39.86 -27.19 14.44
C THR A 238 -38.50 -26.90 15.09
N TYR A 239 -38.46 -26.24 16.25
CA TYR A 239 -37.19 -25.96 16.92
C TYR A 239 -36.48 -27.21 17.44
N ILE A 240 -37.21 -28.26 17.83
CA ILE A 240 -36.60 -29.56 18.14
C ILE A 240 -35.96 -30.19 16.89
N GLN A 241 -36.56 -30.03 15.71
CA GLN A 241 -35.96 -30.47 14.44
C GLN A 241 -34.71 -29.65 14.09
N VAL A 242 -34.72 -28.34 14.36
CA VAL A 242 -33.54 -27.47 14.22
C VAL A 242 -32.43 -27.91 15.17
N ALA A 243 -32.75 -28.12 16.45
CA ALA A 243 -31.80 -28.60 17.46
C ALA A 243 -31.15 -29.94 17.08
N LYS A 244 -31.89 -30.83 16.41
CA LYS A 244 -31.37 -32.11 15.86
C LYS A 244 -30.64 -31.96 14.53
N ASN A 245 -30.50 -30.74 14.01
CA ASN A 245 -29.88 -30.44 12.73
C ASN A 245 -30.57 -31.13 11.53
N GLN A 246 -31.89 -31.34 11.63
CA GLN A 246 -32.71 -32.05 10.64
C GLN A 246 -33.47 -31.10 9.69
N GLU A 247 -33.49 -29.79 10.00
CA GLU A 247 -34.11 -28.79 9.13
C GLU A 247 -33.18 -28.45 7.95
N SER A 248 -33.65 -28.73 6.73
CA SER A 248 -32.84 -28.59 5.50
C SER A 248 -32.38 -27.16 5.21
N ALA A 249 -33.16 -26.15 5.61
CA ALA A 249 -32.88 -24.74 5.30
C ALA A 249 -31.83 -24.10 6.24
N ASN A 250 -31.61 -24.65 7.43
CA ASN A 250 -30.75 -24.08 8.47
C ASN A 250 -29.79 -25.13 9.07
N LYS A 251 -29.27 -26.01 8.21
CA LYS A 251 -28.32 -27.04 8.61
C LYS A 251 -26.94 -26.42 8.86
N LEU A 252 -26.40 -26.63 10.06
CA LEU A 252 -25.07 -26.13 10.46
C LEU A 252 -24.09 -27.30 10.57
N GLN A 253 -22.85 -27.13 10.11
CA GLN A 253 -21.84 -28.21 10.18
C GLN A 253 -21.38 -28.49 11.62
N LEU A 254 -21.28 -27.44 12.45
CA LEU A 254 -20.94 -27.56 13.87
C LEU A 254 -22.18 -27.85 14.75
N GLY A 255 -23.37 -27.91 14.13
CA GLY A 255 -24.63 -28.26 14.76
C GLY A 255 -25.26 -27.15 15.61
N TRP A 256 -26.37 -27.53 16.24
CA TRP A 256 -27.17 -26.67 17.11
C TRP A 256 -27.00 -27.08 18.57
N HIS A 257 -27.27 -26.16 19.48
CA HIS A 257 -27.26 -26.38 20.92
C HIS A 257 -28.47 -25.70 21.57
N VAL A 258 -29.08 -26.35 22.56
CA VAL A 258 -30.25 -25.78 23.27
C VAL A 258 -29.86 -25.41 24.69
N LEU A 259 -30.19 -24.18 25.09
CA LEU A 259 -29.87 -23.63 26.41
C LEU A 259 -31.12 -23.02 27.04
N ARG A 260 -31.40 -23.38 28.29
CA ARG A 260 -32.41 -22.69 29.10
C ARG A 260 -31.73 -21.59 29.91
N ASN A 261 -32.09 -20.34 29.64
CA ASN A 261 -31.53 -19.22 30.40
C ASN A 261 -32.26 -19.06 31.74
N ARG A 262 -31.63 -18.29 32.64
CA ARG A 262 -32.18 -17.94 33.95
C ARG A 262 -33.50 -17.17 33.81
N ALA A 263 -34.49 -17.52 34.61
CA ALA A 263 -35.73 -16.76 34.73
C ALA A 263 -35.61 -15.61 35.76
N GLU A 264 -36.45 -14.57 35.66
CA GLU A 264 -36.35 -13.35 36.50
C GLU A 264 -36.51 -13.61 38.00
N ASP A 265 -37.06 -14.77 38.38
CA ASP A 265 -37.35 -15.22 39.74
C ASP A 265 -36.28 -16.17 40.34
N GLU A 266 -35.31 -16.62 39.55
CA GLU A 266 -34.25 -17.54 40.01
C GLU A 266 -33.09 -16.76 40.68
N GLY A 267 -32.56 -17.23 41.81
CA GLY A 267 -31.61 -16.49 42.66
C GLY A 267 -30.12 -16.69 42.33
N SER A 268 -29.66 -17.93 42.15
CA SER A 268 -28.25 -18.30 41.91
C SER A 268 -28.03 -19.00 40.56
N LEU A 269 -26.77 -19.07 40.10
CA LEU A 269 -26.40 -19.81 38.88
C LEU A 269 -26.47 -21.33 39.05
N GLU A 270 -26.32 -21.81 40.28
CA GLU A 270 -26.39 -23.24 40.63
C GLU A 270 -27.83 -23.75 40.58
N ASP A 271 -28.78 -22.97 41.14
CA ASP A 271 -30.21 -23.25 41.03
C ASP A 271 -30.66 -23.33 39.57
N ARG A 272 -30.07 -22.49 38.70
CA ARG A 272 -30.34 -22.48 37.27
C ARG A 272 -29.84 -23.74 36.56
N ASP A 273 -28.64 -24.24 36.89
CA ASP A 273 -28.09 -25.45 36.29
C ASP A 273 -28.94 -26.68 36.66
N GLU A 274 -29.36 -26.81 37.92
CA GLU A 274 -30.26 -27.91 38.37
C GLU A 274 -31.64 -27.84 37.70
N THR A 275 -32.17 -26.64 37.59
CA THR A 275 -33.50 -26.37 37.00
C THR A 275 -33.49 -26.54 35.48
N GLU A 276 -32.36 -26.26 34.82
CA GLU A 276 -32.09 -26.59 33.42
C GLU A 276 -32.08 -28.11 33.20
N ASP A 277 -31.39 -28.86 34.06
CA ASP A 277 -31.33 -30.31 33.96
C ASP A 277 -32.72 -30.95 34.16
N LEU A 278 -33.51 -30.47 35.12
CA LEU A 278 -34.87 -30.92 35.34
C LEU A 278 -35.78 -30.65 34.12
N PHE A 279 -35.63 -29.47 33.50
CA PHE A 279 -36.38 -29.10 32.30
C PHE A 279 -36.06 -30.03 31.11
N PHE A 280 -34.79 -30.30 30.85
CA PHE A 280 -34.40 -31.18 29.75
C PHE A 280 -34.70 -32.66 30.01
N GLN A 281 -34.93 -33.06 31.26
CA GLN A 281 -35.42 -34.39 31.60
C GLN A 281 -36.93 -34.53 31.39
N THR A 282 -37.70 -33.48 31.72
CA THR A 282 -39.17 -33.55 31.76
C THR A 282 -39.85 -33.12 30.46
N SER A 283 -39.20 -32.27 29.66
CA SER A 283 -39.80 -31.68 28.45
C SER A 283 -39.60 -32.52 27.18
N ALA A 284 -40.28 -32.14 26.09
CA ALA A 284 -40.09 -32.74 24.76
C ALA A 284 -38.67 -32.53 24.18
N TRP A 285 -37.92 -31.57 24.73
CA TRP A 285 -36.51 -31.33 24.44
C TRP A 285 -35.58 -32.45 24.93
N SER A 286 -36.07 -33.36 25.78
CA SER A 286 -35.38 -34.59 26.18
C SER A 286 -34.96 -35.47 24.98
N SER A 287 -35.62 -35.29 23.83
CA SER A 287 -35.30 -36.00 22.59
C SER A 287 -34.04 -35.48 21.87
N VAL A 288 -33.51 -34.32 22.25
CA VAL A 288 -32.23 -33.77 21.75
C VAL A 288 -31.06 -34.50 22.43
N PRO A 289 -29.96 -34.83 21.72
CA PRO A 289 -28.80 -35.49 22.31
C PRO A 289 -28.26 -34.76 23.54
N ARG A 290 -27.75 -35.52 24.53
CA ARG A 290 -27.21 -34.94 25.78
C ARG A 290 -26.02 -34.00 25.55
N GLY A 291 -25.25 -34.20 24.48
CA GLY A 291 -24.14 -33.33 24.11
C GLY A 291 -24.55 -31.98 23.51
N ASP A 292 -25.78 -31.87 23.00
CA ASP A 292 -26.29 -30.69 22.29
C ASP A 292 -27.35 -29.92 23.11
N ARG A 293 -27.38 -30.16 24.43
CA ARG A 293 -28.28 -29.47 25.37
C ARG A 293 -27.57 -29.14 26.68
N GLY A 294 -28.03 -28.07 27.32
CA GLY A 294 -27.55 -27.64 28.64
C GLY A 294 -26.19 -26.93 28.60
N VAL A 295 -25.90 -26.14 29.64
CA VAL A 295 -24.69 -25.31 29.67
C VAL A 295 -23.40 -26.13 29.74
N ALA A 296 -23.39 -27.24 30.47
CA ALA A 296 -22.21 -28.07 30.64
C ALA A 296 -21.76 -28.68 29.31
N GLY A 297 -22.72 -29.13 28.49
CA GLY A 297 -22.48 -29.59 27.13
C GLY A 297 -21.96 -28.46 26.23
N LEU A 298 -22.53 -27.27 26.34
CA LEU A 298 -22.13 -26.10 25.54
C LEU A 298 -20.67 -25.72 25.82
N ARG A 299 -20.25 -25.60 27.09
CA ARG A 299 -18.87 -25.23 27.44
C ARG A 299 -17.86 -26.24 26.87
N LYS A 300 -18.13 -27.56 27.03
CA LYS A 300 -17.27 -28.62 26.51
C LYS A 300 -17.20 -28.59 24.97
N LYS A 301 -18.34 -28.37 24.30
CA LYS A 301 -18.43 -28.27 22.84
C LYS A 301 -17.66 -27.06 22.31
N LEU A 302 -17.85 -25.87 22.88
CA LEU A 302 -17.17 -24.65 22.45
C LEU A 302 -15.66 -24.72 22.65
N SER A 303 -15.20 -25.23 23.81
CA SER A 303 -13.78 -25.42 24.07
C SER A 303 -13.13 -26.37 23.06
N ARG A 304 -13.77 -27.51 22.77
CA ARG A 304 -13.29 -28.45 21.75
C ARG A 304 -13.22 -27.84 20.35
N VAL A 305 -14.30 -27.19 19.91
CA VAL A 305 -14.35 -26.59 18.58
C VAL A 305 -13.31 -25.49 18.44
N LEU A 306 -13.12 -24.65 19.47
CA LEU A 306 -12.08 -23.63 19.45
C LEU A 306 -10.68 -24.24 19.41
N PHE A 307 -10.42 -25.29 20.18
CA PHE A 307 -9.13 -25.99 20.17
C PHE A 307 -8.82 -26.59 18.79
N ASP A 308 -9.76 -27.34 18.21
CA ASP A 308 -9.58 -27.96 16.89
C ASP A 308 -9.36 -26.88 15.81
N HIS A 309 -10.06 -25.76 15.93
CA HIS A 309 -9.96 -24.64 14.99
C HIS A 309 -8.65 -23.86 15.12
N ILE A 310 -8.15 -23.61 16.35
CA ILE A 310 -6.82 -23.04 16.58
C ILE A 310 -5.76 -23.96 15.96
N ARG A 311 -5.83 -25.26 16.26
CA ARG A 311 -4.85 -26.25 15.79
C ARG A 311 -4.77 -26.33 14.27
N GLN A 312 -5.91 -26.27 13.57
CA GLN A 312 -5.94 -26.35 12.10
C GLN A 312 -5.46 -25.07 11.42
N ASN A 313 -5.71 -23.90 12.02
CA ASN A 313 -5.44 -22.61 11.37
C ASN A 313 -4.12 -21.96 11.81
N LEU A 314 -3.45 -22.45 12.87
CA LEU A 314 -2.21 -21.85 13.38
C LEU A 314 -1.10 -21.78 12.34
N GLY A 315 -0.91 -22.85 11.55
CA GLY A 315 0.08 -22.85 10.47
C GLY A 315 -0.24 -21.85 9.35
N GLY A 316 -1.53 -21.60 9.09
CA GLY A 316 -1.95 -20.54 8.16
C GLY A 316 -1.69 -19.14 8.71
N VAL A 317 -1.95 -18.94 10.02
CA VAL A 317 -1.64 -17.68 10.71
C VAL A 317 -0.13 -17.37 10.66
N GLU A 318 0.73 -18.37 10.84
CA GLU A 318 2.18 -18.21 10.72
C GLU A 318 2.59 -17.72 9.32
N GLN A 319 2.06 -18.36 8.27
CA GLN A 319 2.33 -17.95 6.88
C GLN A 319 1.82 -16.54 6.58
N ASP A 320 0.61 -16.19 7.04
CA ASP A 320 0.06 -14.85 6.87
C ASP A 320 0.93 -13.79 7.56
N ILE A 321 1.47 -14.09 8.76
CA ILE A 321 2.40 -13.21 9.47
C ILE A 321 3.69 -13.03 8.66
N GLU A 322 4.28 -14.09 8.12
CA GLU A 322 5.52 -14.03 7.33
C GLU A 322 5.34 -13.20 6.05
N ILE A 323 4.22 -13.40 5.34
CA ILE A 323 3.90 -12.63 4.13
C ILE A 323 3.77 -11.14 4.46
N GLN A 324 2.96 -10.80 5.48
CA GLN A 324 2.77 -9.41 5.90
C GLN A 324 4.08 -8.78 6.39
N LEU A 325 4.93 -9.55 7.09
CA LEU A 325 6.24 -9.10 7.52
C LEU A 325 7.14 -8.76 6.33
N GLN A 326 7.17 -9.62 5.30
CA GLN A 326 7.97 -9.40 4.11
C GLN A 326 7.51 -8.16 3.33
N GLU A 327 6.20 -7.97 3.17
CA GLU A 327 5.63 -6.77 2.54
C GLU A 327 6.03 -5.50 3.29
N ARG A 328 5.85 -5.47 4.63
CA ARG A 328 6.21 -4.32 5.46
C ARG A 328 7.71 -4.05 5.49
N GLN A 329 8.55 -5.09 5.42
CA GLN A 329 10.01 -4.93 5.29
C GLN A 329 10.38 -4.28 3.95
N GLN A 330 9.79 -4.71 2.84
CA GLN A 330 10.01 -4.08 1.54
C GLN A 330 9.56 -2.61 1.51
N GLU A 331 8.40 -2.31 2.12
CA GLU A 331 7.92 -0.93 2.26
C GLU A 331 8.89 -0.08 3.10
N ARG A 332 9.38 -0.62 4.23
CA ARG A 332 10.38 0.04 5.06
C ARG A 332 11.68 0.31 4.30
N ASP A 333 12.15 -0.66 3.51
CA ASP A 333 13.38 -0.51 2.74
C ASP A 333 13.23 0.56 1.64
N ARG A 334 12.03 0.70 1.05
CA ARG A 334 11.71 1.80 0.11
C ARG A 334 11.73 3.18 0.77
N LEU A 335 11.34 3.29 2.04
CA LEU A 335 11.41 4.55 2.79
C LEU A 335 12.86 4.97 3.09
N GLY A 336 13.78 4.01 3.05
CA GLY A 336 15.21 4.23 3.25
C GLY A 336 15.60 4.42 4.71
N LYS A 337 16.86 4.80 4.94
CA LYS A 337 17.40 4.96 6.30
C LYS A 337 16.84 6.23 6.96
N PRO A 338 16.53 6.18 8.27
CA PRO A 338 16.15 7.38 9.02
C PRO A 338 17.27 8.42 8.96
N ARG A 339 16.89 9.69 8.83
CA ARG A 339 17.81 10.84 8.66
C ARG A 339 17.63 11.83 9.80
N THR A 340 17.73 11.35 11.05
CA THR A 340 17.49 12.17 12.25
C THR A 340 18.67 13.07 12.57
N SER A 341 19.90 12.56 12.45
CA SER A 341 21.11 13.33 12.75
C SER A 341 21.58 14.19 11.55
N PRO A 342 22.32 15.28 11.80
CA PRO A 342 22.96 16.03 10.71
C PRO A 342 24.00 15.21 9.94
N GLU A 343 24.63 14.22 10.56
CA GLU A 343 25.59 13.31 9.93
C GLU A 343 24.91 12.37 8.93
N ASP A 344 23.73 11.85 9.27
CA ASP A 344 22.94 11.01 8.38
C ASP A 344 22.46 11.78 7.15
N LYS A 345 22.04 13.04 7.35
CA LYS A 345 21.65 13.95 6.27
C LYS A 345 22.83 14.21 5.32
N ARG A 346 24.03 14.45 5.87
CA ARG A 346 25.26 14.61 5.06
C ARG A 346 25.61 13.33 4.31
N SER A 347 25.57 12.19 4.98
CA SER A 347 25.87 10.89 4.36
C SER A 347 24.91 10.56 3.21
N PHE A 348 23.63 10.89 3.37
CA PHE A 348 22.64 10.76 2.29
C PHE A 348 22.96 11.65 1.08
N LEU A 349 23.28 12.93 1.29
CA LEU A 349 23.65 13.85 0.21
C LEU A 349 24.97 13.43 -0.46
N LEU A 350 25.93 12.92 0.31
CA LEU A 350 27.19 12.40 -0.21
C LEU A 350 26.98 11.15 -1.06
N ALA A 351 26.07 10.25 -0.67
CA ALA A 351 25.71 9.09 -1.47
C ALA A 351 25.11 9.50 -2.82
N ILE A 352 24.19 10.47 -2.83
CA ILE A 352 23.63 11.05 -4.06
C ILE A 352 24.73 11.64 -4.93
N ALA A 353 25.64 12.44 -4.35
CA ALA A 353 26.73 13.07 -5.09
C ALA A 353 27.70 12.03 -5.68
N ALA A 354 28.03 10.99 -4.94
CA ALA A 354 28.91 9.91 -5.40
C ALA A 354 28.28 9.12 -6.55
N GLU A 355 27.00 8.81 -6.46
CA GLU A 355 26.27 8.10 -7.50
C GLU A 355 26.09 8.96 -8.77
N PHE A 356 25.78 10.24 -8.59
CA PHE A 356 25.75 11.20 -9.69
C PHE A 356 27.11 11.27 -10.39
N GLN A 357 28.20 11.41 -9.62
CA GLN A 357 29.55 11.50 -10.20
C GLN A 357 29.93 10.23 -10.96
N ARG A 358 29.55 9.05 -10.46
CA ARG A 358 29.78 7.76 -11.13
C ARG A 358 29.04 7.71 -12.47
N LEU A 359 27.72 7.88 -12.44
CA LEU A 359 26.87 7.78 -13.63
C LEU A 359 27.18 8.88 -14.66
N ALA A 360 27.44 10.11 -14.22
CA ALA A 360 27.82 11.19 -15.12
C ALA A 360 29.17 10.89 -15.80
N ARG A 361 30.15 10.38 -15.06
CA ARG A 361 31.44 9.94 -15.62
C ARG A 361 31.25 8.84 -16.65
N ASP A 362 30.44 7.83 -16.33
CA ASP A 362 30.15 6.72 -17.23
C ASP A 362 29.45 7.20 -18.51
N GLY A 363 28.45 8.08 -18.39
CA GLY A 363 27.75 8.69 -19.53
C GLY A 363 28.67 9.54 -20.42
N MET A 364 29.62 10.28 -19.82
CA MET A 364 30.61 11.09 -20.54
C MET A 364 31.67 10.26 -21.27
N HIS A 365 32.12 9.14 -20.69
CA HIS A 365 33.09 8.25 -21.33
C HIS A 365 32.46 7.23 -22.27
N GLY A 366 31.13 7.09 -22.26
CA GLY A 366 30.41 6.13 -23.10
C GLY A 366 30.41 4.71 -22.53
N ARG A 367 30.44 4.58 -21.19
CA ARG A 367 30.27 3.30 -20.49
C ARG A 367 28.80 3.17 -20.10
N TYR A 368 28.09 2.22 -20.70
CA TYR A 368 26.63 2.09 -20.57
C TYR A 368 26.21 0.78 -19.86
N SER A 369 26.99 0.33 -18.88
CA SER A 369 26.72 -0.92 -18.17
C SER A 369 25.61 -0.82 -17.12
N ASP A 370 25.30 0.40 -16.68
CA ASP A 370 24.29 0.65 -15.65
C ASP A 370 22.87 0.63 -16.23
N ALA A 371 21.91 0.14 -15.44
CA ALA A 371 20.49 0.07 -15.82
C ALA A 371 19.91 1.45 -16.18
N PHE A 372 20.47 2.53 -15.62
CA PHE A 372 20.12 3.90 -15.99
C PHE A 372 20.14 4.13 -17.51
N PHE A 373 21.16 3.62 -18.22
CA PHE A 373 21.39 3.89 -19.64
C PHE A 373 20.45 3.12 -20.59
N GLY A 374 19.61 2.25 -20.04
CA GLY A 374 18.61 1.49 -20.80
C GLY A 374 19.21 0.40 -21.69
N GLY A 375 18.39 -0.11 -22.60
CA GLY A 375 18.75 -1.18 -23.53
C GLY A 375 19.55 -0.69 -24.73
N LEU A 376 19.77 -1.60 -25.70
CA LEU A 376 20.44 -1.27 -26.96
C LEU A 376 19.75 -0.12 -27.71
N ASN A 377 18.41 -0.07 -27.66
CA ASN A 377 17.58 0.89 -28.40
C ASN A 377 17.33 2.21 -27.65
N ASP A 378 17.72 2.31 -26.37
CA ASP A 378 17.56 3.56 -25.61
C ASP A 378 18.70 4.53 -25.95
N GLU A 379 18.41 5.51 -26.80
CA GLU A 379 19.39 6.50 -27.26
C GLU A 379 19.41 7.77 -26.39
N GLU A 380 18.29 8.08 -25.71
CA GLU A 380 18.09 9.34 -25.00
C GLU A 380 19.05 9.56 -23.82
N ARG A 381 19.44 8.47 -23.13
CA ARG A 381 20.28 8.52 -21.92
C ARG A 381 21.77 8.38 -22.21
N LYS A 382 22.16 8.20 -23.47
CA LYS A 382 23.55 7.96 -23.88
C LYS A 382 24.24 9.25 -24.32
N LEU A 383 24.51 10.15 -23.37
CA LEU A 383 25.03 11.51 -23.63
C LEU A 383 26.22 11.55 -24.61
N ARG A 384 27.25 10.72 -24.39
CA ARG A 384 28.41 10.67 -25.30
C ARG A 384 28.07 10.30 -26.74
N ALA A 385 27.09 9.42 -26.96
CA ALA A 385 26.63 9.07 -28.30
C ALA A 385 25.86 10.23 -28.94
N GLN A 386 24.96 10.87 -28.19
CA GLN A 386 24.21 12.04 -28.65
C GLN A 386 25.13 13.19 -29.05
N ILE A 387 26.12 13.56 -28.22
CA ILE A 387 27.07 14.63 -28.55
C ILE A 387 27.85 14.30 -29.82
N ARG A 388 28.25 13.04 -30.03
CA ARG A 388 28.92 12.63 -31.28
C ARG A 388 28.01 12.77 -32.49
N ASN A 389 26.72 12.45 -32.35
CA ASN A 389 25.74 12.63 -33.42
C ASN A 389 25.49 14.11 -33.71
N PHE A 390 25.34 14.96 -32.69
CA PHE A 390 25.28 16.41 -32.86
C PHE A 390 26.50 16.97 -33.60
N ASN A 391 27.71 16.53 -33.24
CA ASN A 391 28.93 16.99 -33.91
C ASN A 391 29.00 16.56 -35.39
N ARG A 392 28.53 15.36 -35.72
CA ARG A 392 28.46 14.86 -37.10
C ARG A 392 27.41 15.62 -37.92
N VAL A 393 26.24 15.90 -37.33
CA VAL A 393 25.21 16.72 -37.97
C VAL A 393 25.73 18.14 -38.18
N PHE A 394 26.41 18.72 -37.20
CA PHE A 394 27.01 20.04 -37.33
C PHE A 394 28.04 20.10 -38.47
N ASP A 395 28.95 19.12 -38.57
CA ASP A 395 29.92 19.02 -39.65
C ASP A 395 29.24 18.92 -41.03
N PHE A 396 28.21 18.09 -41.14
CA PHE A 396 27.41 17.96 -42.35
C PHE A 396 26.68 19.25 -42.74
N ILE A 397 26.05 19.93 -41.76
CA ILE A 397 25.36 21.20 -41.98
C ILE A 397 26.34 22.31 -42.35
N LEU A 398 27.53 22.34 -41.75
CA LEU A 398 28.55 23.32 -42.09
C LEU A 398 29.10 23.08 -43.51
N ALA A 399 29.27 21.82 -43.92
CA ALA A 399 29.70 21.47 -45.28
C ALA A 399 28.65 21.84 -46.34
N THR A 400 27.36 21.69 -46.04
CA THR A 400 26.26 21.88 -47.00
C THR A 400 25.67 23.28 -46.98
N LYS A 401 25.47 23.86 -45.79
CA LYS A 401 24.78 25.15 -45.56
C LYS A 401 25.67 26.22 -44.92
N GLY A 402 26.94 25.92 -44.63
CA GLY A 402 27.85 26.88 -44.00
C GLY A 402 28.31 28.01 -44.92
N HIS A 403 28.05 27.92 -46.22
CA HIS A 403 28.44 28.92 -47.20
C HIS A 403 27.20 29.65 -47.73
N LYS A 404 27.28 30.96 -47.92
CA LYS A 404 26.10 31.77 -48.32
C LYS A 404 25.68 31.55 -49.77
N GLU A 405 26.64 31.49 -50.70
CA GLU A 405 26.38 31.31 -52.13
C GLU A 405 27.08 30.05 -52.67
N GLN A 406 26.36 29.20 -53.40
CA GLN A 406 26.93 27.99 -54.00
C GLN A 406 27.17 28.18 -55.49
N ILE A 407 28.39 27.86 -55.95
CA ILE A 407 28.80 27.98 -57.34
C ILE A 407 28.57 26.65 -58.07
N GLY A 408 27.75 26.68 -59.12
CA GLY A 408 27.48 25.51 -59.96
C GLY A 408 26.31 24.66 -59.47
N ASP A 409 26.21 23.41 -59.95
CA ASP A 409 25.07 22.54 -59.67
C ASP A 409 24.92 22.23 -58.17
N PRO A 410 23.68 22.06 -57.67
CA PRO A 410 23.43 21.66 -56.30
C PRO A 410 24.12 20.33 -56.01
N LYS A 411 25.17 20.36 -55.18
CA LYS A 411 25.70 19.14 -54.55
C LYS A 411 24.65 18.63 -53.55
N CYS A 412 23.77 17.74 -53.99
CA CYS A 412 22.92 16.96 -53.12
C CYS A 412 23.78 15.98 -52.30
N GLN A 413 24.44 16.47 -51.25
CA GLN A 413 24.96 15.61 -50.21
C GLN A 413 23.78 15.20 -49.34
N LEU A 414 23.36 13.94 -49.42
CA LEU A 414 22.41 13.39 -48.46
C LEU A 414 23.14 13.13 -47.14
N ALA A 415 22.45 13.40 -46.03
CA ALA A 415 22.94 13.02 -44.71
C ALA A 415 23.09 11.47 -44.66
N PRO A 416 24.12 10.94 -43.99
CA PRO A 416 24.24 9.51 -43.77
C PRO A 416 22.96 8.91 -43.16
N GLU A 417 22.54 7.74 -43.62
CA GLU A 417 21.26 7.10 -43.25
C GLU A 417 21.10 6.89 -41.73
N TYR A 418 22.19 6.64 -41.02
CA TYR A 418 22.20 6.48 -39.56
C TYR A 418 22.03 7.80 -38.78
N LEU A 419 22.09 8.97 -39.44
CA LEU A 419 21.83 10.28 -38.83
C LEU A 419 20.44 10.82 -39.19
N THR A 420 19.74 10.21 -40.14
CA THR A 420 18.45 10.70 -40.64
C THR A 420 17.38 10.69 -39.54
N SER A 421 17.34 9.64 -38.72
CA SER A 421 16.43 9.56 -37.55
C SER A 421 16.78 10.61 -36.49
N PHE A 422 18.06 10.81 -36.20
CA PHE A 422 18.52 11.79 -35.22
C PHE A 422 18.23 13.23 -35.68
N GLN A 423 18.43 13.52 -36.97
CA GLN A 423 18.13 14.82 -37.57
C GLN A 423 16.63 15.12 -37.62
N ALA A 424 15.78 14.09 -37.77
CA ALA A 424 14.33 14.27 -37.67
C ALA A 424 13.90 14.71 -36.26
N ASN A 425 14.56 14.20 -35.22
CA ASN A 425 14.28 14.58 -33.83
C ASN A 425 14.94 15.92 -33.42
N HIS A 426 16.00 16.33 -34.11
CA HIS A 426 16.74 17.57 -33.85
C HIS A 426 17.03 18.34 -35.15
N PRO A 427 16.05 19.09 -35.69
CA PRO A 427 16.16 19.70 -37.01
C PRO A 427 17.09 20.92 -37.05
N TYR A 428 18.07 20.91 -37.95
CA TYR A 428 18.93 22.06 -38.26
C TYR A 428 18.35 22.85 -39.45
N ASP A 429 17.32 23.64 -39.14
CA ASP A 429 16.53 24.40 -40.12
C ASP A 429 17.21 25.71 -40.52
N PHE A 430 18.34 25.59 -41.21
CA PHE A 430 19.02 26.70 -41.85
C PHE A 430 18.67 26.79 -43.34
N PRO A 431 18.60 28.01 -43.92
CA PRO A 431 18.33 28.19 -45.34
C PRO A 431 19.42 27.51 -46.18
N LEU A 432 19.03 27.02 -47.36
CA LEU A 432 19.99 26.52 -48.34
C LEU A 432 20.80 27.68 -48.93
N PRO A 433 22.06 27.45 -49.33
CA PRO A 433 22.87 28.46 -50.01
C PRO A 433 22.20 28.96 -51.29
N GLU A 434 22.39 30.24 -51.61
CA GLU A 434 21.90 30.84 -52.85
C GLU A 434 22.67 30.28 -54.05
N LEU A 435 21.96 29.65 -55.01
CA LEU A 435 22.58 29.10 -56.21
C LEU A 435 22.96 30.24 -57.16
N THR A 436 24.25 30.33 -57.49
CA THR A 436 24.77 31.31 -58.45
C THR A 436 25.56 30.60 -59.53
N THR A 437 25.33 30.93 -60.80
CA THR A 437 26.13 30.37 -61.88
C THR A 437 27.54 30.97 -61.88
N GLN A 438 28.52 30.20 -62.35
CA GLN A 438 29.91 30.69 -62.45
C GLN A 438 30.01 31.98 -63.30
N LYS A 439 29.14 32.11 -64.33
CA LYS A 439 29.07 33.31 -65.18
C LYS A 439 28.55 34.53 -64.40
N GLU A 440 27.44 34.40 -63.70
CA GLU A 440 26.86 35.50 -62.89
C GLU A 440 27.80 35.94 -61.77
N MET A 441 28.41 34.97 -61.07
CA MET A 441 29.40 35.28 -60.04
C MET A 441 30.60 36.01 -60.64
N SER A 442 31.14 35.55 -61.78
CA SER A 442 32.28 36.19 -62.42
C SER A 442 31.98 37.63 -62.85
N ALA A 443 30.78 37.89 -63.39
CA ALA A 443 30.36 39.24 -63.78
C ALA A 443 30.20 40.16 -62.56
N ARG A 444 29.62 39.65 -61.45
CA ARG A 444 29.49 40.39 -60.20
C ARG A 444 30.85 40.70 -59.58
N LEU A 445 31.74 39.69 -59.52
CA LEU A 445 33.10 39.85 -59.02
C LEU A 445 33.90 40.86 -59.85
N GLN A 446 33.77 40.87 -61.18
CA GLN A 446 34.42 41.87 -62.04
C GLN A 446 33.92 43.29 -61.74
N LYS A 447 32.60 43.47 -61.55
CA LYS A 447 32.01 44.77 -61.18
C LYS A 447 32.50 45.22 -59.79
N GLN A 448 32.52 44.32 -58.81
CA GLN A 448 33.02 44.59 -57.47
C GLN A 448 34.53 44.85 -57.46
N ALA A 449 35.31 44.14 -58.25
CA ALA A 449 36.74 44.35 -58.41
C ALA A 449 37.05 45.72 -59.03
N ALA A 450 36.28 46.13 -60.06
CA ALA A 450 36.41 47.46 -60.67
C ALA A 450 36.03 48.59 -59.69
N ALA A 451 34.99 48.39 -58.87
CA ALA A 451 34.55 49.38 -57.89
C ALA A 451 35.48 49.51 -56.66
N ASN A 452 36.26 48.48 -56.35
CA ASN A 452 37.16 48.44 -55.19
C ASN A 452 38.65 48.44 -55.59
N GLN A 453 39.00 49.03 -56.75
CA GLN A 453 40.39 49.18 -57.16
C GLN A 453 41.13 50.14 -56.22
N GLY A 454 42.20 49.65 -55.59
CA GLY A 454 43.08 50.42 -54.70
C GLY A 454 44.39 50.85 -55.37
N SER A 455 45.44 51.08 -54.58
CA SER A 455 46.81 51.40 -55.03
C SER A 455 47.59 50.19 -55.55
N GLU A 456 46.90 49.12 -55.93
CA GLU A 456 47.52 47.86 -56.35
C GLU A 456 47.99 47.90 -57.81
N PHE A 457 48.93 47.03 -58.17
CA PHE A 457 49.40 46.90 -59.55
C PHE A 457 48.26 46.46 -60.49
N SER A 458 48.25 47.01 -61.71
CA SER A 458 47.27 46.67 -62.73
C SER A 458 47.23 45.15 -62.96
N GLY A 459 46.05 44.55 -62.73
CA GLY A 459 45.81 43.11 -62.88
C GLY A 459 45.93 42.29 -61.59
N SER A 460 46.29 42.90 -60.44
CA SER A 460 46.23 42.22 -59.13
C SER A 460 44.86 42.40 -58.46
N PRO A 461 44.33 41.38 -57.75
CA PRO A 461 43.05 41.50 -57.03
C PRO A 461 43.22 42.17 -55.66
N SER A 462 42.24 43.02 -55.31
CA SER A 462 42.17 43.68 -54.00
C SER A 462 42.13 42.68 -52.85
N GLN A 463 43.14 42.70 -51.98
CA GLN A 463 43.19 41.82 -50.80
C GLN A 463 42.02 42.09 -49.84
N GLU A 464 41.62 43.34 -49.71
CA GLU A 464 40.49 43.76 -48.88
C GLU A 464 39.16 43.24 -49.43
N LEU A 465 38.98 43.25 -50.76
CA LEU A 465 37.81 42.68 -51.42
C LEU A 465 37.72 41.16 -51.18
N VAL A 466 38.83 40.43 -51.23
CA VAL A 466 38.86 38.98 -50.95
C VAL A 466 38.41 38.70 -49.51
N ILE A 467 38.85 39.51 -48.55
CA ILE A 467 38.44 39.38 -47.13
C ILE A 467 36.94 39.67 -46.97
N GLN A 468 36.42 40.74 -47.59
CA GLN A 468 34.99 41.06 -47.53
C GLN A 468 34.11 39.98 -48.19
N LEU A 469 34.56 39.40 -49.29
CA LEU A 469 33.87 38.28 -49.95
C LEU A 469 33.89 37.02 -49.08
N PHE A 470 35.01 36.74 -48.41
CA PHE A 470 35.10 35.63 -47.46
C PHE A 470 34.15 35.84 -46.28
N GLN A 471 34.12 37.04 -45.70
CA GLN A 471 33.20 37.42 -44.62
C GLN A 471 31.73 37.24 -45.03
N HIS A 472 31.38 37.67 -46.24
CA HIS A 472 30.05 37.48 -46.80
C HIS A 472 29.70 35.99 -46.94
N GLN A 473 30.66 35.17 -47.37
CA GLN A 473 30.48 33.74 -47.56
C GLN A 473 30.36 32.98 -46.23
N SER A 474 31.09 33.40 -45.19
CA SER A 474 31.10 32.80 -43.85
C SER A 474 30.02 33.34 -42.91
N SER A 475 29.19 34.28 -43.34
CA SER A 475 28.16 34.90 -42.49
C SER A 475 27.21 33.91 -41.80
N PRO A 476 26.88 32.73 -42.37
CA PRO A 476 26.03 31.73 -41.69
C PRO A 476 26.69 31.01 -40.51
N TRP A 477 28.03 31.06 -40.37
CA TRP A 477 28.74 30.23 -39.38
C TRP A 477 28.32 30.51 -37.95
N LYS A 478 28.10 31.78 -37.61
CA LYS A 478 27.74 32.19 -36.26
C LYS A 478 26.40 31.59 -35.83
N SER A 479 25.35 31.74 -36.64
CA SER A 479 24.01 31.24 -36.30
C SER A 479 23.96 29.71 -36.22
N ILE A 480 24.67 29.01 -37.12
CA ILE A 480 24.76 27.54 -37.10
C ILE A 480 25.49 27.06 -35.84
N ALA A 481 26.61 27.71 -35.48
CA ALA A 481 27.39 27.34 -34.30
C ALA A 481 26.66 27.67 -32.98
N GLU A 482 25.98 28.81 -32.88
CA GLU A 482 25.17 29.17 -31.72
C GLU A 482 24.05 28.16 -31.48
N TYR A 483 23.34 27.77 -32.55
CA TYR A 483 22.31 26.75 -32.46
C TYR A 483 22.87 25.40 -32.02
N HIS A 484 24.02 24.99 -32.58
CA HIS A 484 24.67 23.75 -32.19
C HIS A 484 25.05 23.75 -30.70
N ILE A 485 25.64 24.83 -30.20
CA ILE A 485 25.95 24.99 -28.77
C ILE A 485 24.68 24.87 -27.91
N SER A 486 23.59 25.50 -28.33
CA SER A 486 22.31 25.42 -27.63
C SER A 486 21.78 23.98 -27.56
N GLN A 487 21.80 23.25 -28.68
CA GLN A 487 21.35 21.84 -28.72
C GLN A 487 22.21 20.92 -27.84
N VAL A 488 23.53 21.07 -27.89
CA VAL A 488 24.45 20.27 -27.04
C VAL A 488 24.24 20.58 -25.56
N THR A 489 24.05 21.86 -25.22
CA THR A 489 23.77 22.29 -23.84
C THR A 489 22.44 21.75 -23.34
N LEU A 490 21.40 21.78 -24.17
CA LEU A 490 20.08 21.26 -23.85
C LEU A 490 20.11 19.73 -23.65
N ALA A 491 20.82 19.00 -24.51
CA ALA A 491 20.99 17.55 -24.36
C ALA A 491 21.75 17.19 -23.06
N ALA A 492 22.80 17.94 -22.73
CA ALA A 492 23.53 17.77 -21.49
C ALA A 492 22.68 18.07 -20.26
N LYS A 493 21.83 19.12 -20.31
CA LYS A 493 20.88 19.45 -19.25
C LYS A 493 19.83 18.35 -19.08
N ALA A 494 19.21 17.91 -20.16
CA ALA A 494 18.22 16.83 -20.14
C ALA A 494 18.80 15.53 -19.56
N PHE A 495 20.05 15.20 -19.90
CA PHE A 495 20.75 14.06 -19.31
C PHE A 495 20.90 14.21 -17.79
N VAL A 496 21.35 15.36 -17.30
CA VAL A 496 21.50 15.63 -15.86
C VAL A 496 20.14 15.55 -15.14
N ASP A 497 19.08 16.10 -15.74
CA ASP A 497 17.72 16.03 -15.20
C ASP A 497 17.23 14.58 -15.07
N GLN A 498 17.46 13.77 -16.10
CA GLN A 498 17.11 12.33 -16.09
C GLN A 498 17.92 11.56 -15.04
N LEU A 499 19.18 11.93 -14.83
CA LEU A 499 20.08 11.30 -13.87
C LEU A 499 19.62 11.57 -12.42
N PHE A 500 19.28 12.82 -12.09
CA PHE A 500 18.71 13.13 -10.77
C PHE A 500 17.35 12.48 -10.53
N LYS A 501 16.50 12.41 -11.56
CA LYS A 501 15.22 11.67 -11.49
C LYS A 501 15.43 10.18 -11.22
N HIS A 502 16.51 9.59 -11.70
CA HIS A 502 16.83 8.19 -11.47
C HIS A 502 17.40 7.94 -10.06
N ILE A 503 18.33 8.78 -9.58
CA ILE A 503 18.98 8.59 -8.27
C ILE A 503 18.02 8.86 -7.11
N ILE A 504 17.26 9.96 -7.19
CA ILE A 504 16.46 10.47 -6.06
C ILE A 504 14.97 10.12 -6.24
N GLY A 505 14.50 10.08 -7.48
CA GLY A 505 13.09 9.93 -7.83
C GLY A 505 12.49 11.19 -8.46
N LEU A 506 11.23 11.09 -8.87
CA LEU A 506 10.52 12.15 -9.59
C LEU A 506 10.35 13.42 -8.74
N PRO A 507 10.38 14.62 -9.35
CA PRO A 507 10.25 15.90 -8.64
C PRO A 507 8.98 15.98 -7.79
N ASP A 508 7.86 15.49 -8.32
CA ASP A 508 6.54 15.49 -7.65
C ASP A 508 6.51 14.68 -6.36
N THR A 509 7.42 13.70 -6.25
CA THR A 509 7.55 12.82 -5.08
C THR A 509 8.65 13.25 -4.12
N ASN A 510 9.62 14.06 -4.58
CA ASN A 510 10.83 14.38 -3.82
C ASN A 510 11.25 15.84 -4.00
N ARG A 511 10.95 16.65 -2.98
CA ARG A 511 11.34 18.07 -2.88
C ARG A 511 12.86 18.29 -3.01
N THR A 512 13.67 17.31 -2.63
CA THR A 512 15.13 17.38 -2.77
C THR A 512 15.56 17.44 -4.25
N THR A 513 14.90 16.67 -5.13
CA THR A 513 15.19 16.68 -6.58
C THR A 513 14.90 18.06 -7.16
N GLU A 514 13.71 18.61 -6.91
CA GLU A 514 13.31 19.95 -7.38
C GLU A 514 14.28 21.03 -6.90
N THR A 515 14.69 20.97 -5.64
CA THR A 515 15.62 21.95 -5.04
C THR A 515 17.00 21.89 -5.69
N ILE A 516 17.54 20.69 -5.98
CA ILE A 516 18.84 20.54 -6.64
C ILE A 516 18.78 21.02 -8.09
N LEU A 517 17.72 20.65 -8.83
CA LEU A 517 17.57 21.04 -10.23
C LEU A 517 17.47 22.57 -10.39
N SER A 518 16.58 23.20 -9.61
CA SER A 518 16.34 24.65 -9.69
C SER A 518 17.51 25.50 -9.18
N LEU A 519 18.12 25.14 -8.05
CA LEU A 519 19.16 25.97 -7.44
C LEU A 519 20.55 25.72 -8.01
N CYS A 520 20.88 24.47 -8.35
CA CYS A 520 22.24 24.10 -8.74
C CYS A 520 22.36 23.87 -10.25
N VAL A 521 21.48 23.05 -10.83
CA VAL A 521 21.61 22.62 -12.24
C VAL A 521 21.30 23.77 -13.20
N ASP A 522 20.17 24.46 -13.01
CA ASP A 522 19.77 25.57 -13.87
C ASP A 522 20.79 26.72 -13.87
N ALA A 523 21.26 27.10 -12.68
CA ALA A 523 22.28 28.13 -12.52
C ALA A 523 23.60 27.75 -13.22
N PHE A 524 24.04 26.50 -13.07
CA PHE A 524 25.26 26.00 -13.70
C PHE A 524 25.15 26.04 -15.23
N PHE A 525 24.04 25.55 -15.81
CA PHE A 525 23.89 25.52 -17.26
C PHE A 525 23.75 26.92 -17.86
N ALA A 526 23.08 27.86 -17.18
CA ALA A 526 23.00 29.25 -17.62
C ALA A 526 24.38 29.93 -17.68
N GLU A 527 25.21 29.73 -16.64
CA GLU A 527 26.58 30.25 -16.63
C GLU A 527 27.44 29.65 -17.75
N ARG A 528 27.32 28.33 -17.95
CA ARG A 528 28.10 27.62 -18.99
C ARG A 528 27.67 27.98 -20.40
N GLU A 529 26.39 28.19 -20.65
CA GLU A 529 25.90 28.62 -21.95
C GLU A 529 26.47 30.00 -22.31
N GLN A 530 26.47 30.95 -21.37
CA GLN A 530 27.05 32.27 -21.59
C GLN A 530 28.57 32.18 -21.86
N LEU A 531 29.28 31.35 -21.11
CA LEU A 531 30.72 31.13 -21.32
C LEU A 531 31.00 30.56 -22.72
N LEU A 532 30.20 29.60 -23.19
CA LEU A 532 30.36 29.00 -24.51
C LEU A 532 30.06 30.00 -25.63
N ARG A 533 29.03 30.85 -25.47
CA ARG A 533 28.73 31.94 -26.42
C ARG A 533 29.88 32.95 -26.50
N ASN A 534 30.40 33.40 -25.36
CA ASN A 534 31.56 34.30 -25.32
C ASN A 534 32.78 33.68 -26.01
N LYS A 535 33.00 32.37 -25.82
CA LYS A 535 34.11 31.65 -26.45
C LYS A 535 33.89 31.50 -27.96
N LEU A 536 32.66 31.29 -28.41
CA LEU A 536 32.33 31.28 -29.83
C LEU A 536 32.64 32.64 -30.49
N ASP A 537 32.26 33.74 -29.85
CA ASP A 537 32.58 35.09 -30.33
C ASP A 537 34.10 35.33 -30.43
N GLU A 538 34.87 34.83 -29.45
CA GLU A 538 36.33 34.88 -29.49
C GLU A 538 36.91 34.10 -30.69
N ILE A 539 36.41 32.88 -30.95
CA ILE A 539 36.85 32.02 -32.06
C ILE A 539 36.48 32.61 -33.42
N LEU A 540 35.33 33.27 -33.53
CA LEU A 540 34.85 33.87 -34.77
C LEU A 540 35.47 35.25 -35.06
N LYS A 541 36.02 35.93 -34.05
CA LYS A 541 36.59 37.28 -34.17
C LYS A 541 37.59 37.45 -35.33
N PRO A 542 38.55 36.52 -35.58
CA PRO A 542 39.49 36.65 -36.70
C PRO A 542 38.81 36.61 -38.07
N TYR A 543 37.70 35.88 -38.19
CA TYR A 543 36.95 35.72 -39.44
C TYR A 543 35.93 36.84 -39.66
N ALA A 544 35.43 37.44 -38.58
CA ALA A 544 34.45 38.54 -38.64
C ALA A 544 35.09 39.94 -38.69
N GLN A 545 36.27 40.13 -38.09
CA GLN A 545 36.91 41.44 -37.91
C GLN A 545 38.35 41.52 -38.45
N GLY A 546 38.94 40.40 -38.89
CA GLY A 546 40.39 40.28 -39.11
C GLY A 546 40.85 40.23 -40.57
N TYR A 547 42.17 40.48 -40.74
CA TYR A 547 42.98 40.36 -41.96
C TYR A 547 43.40 38.91 -42.26
N ALA A 548 42.53 37.93 -42.02
CA ALA A 548 42.87 36.54 -42.25
C ALA A 548 42.85 36.25 -43.75
N ILE A 549 44.01 36.28 -44.40
CA ILE A 549 44.16 35.60 -45.68
C ILE A 549 43.96 34.11 -45.39
N PRO A 550 42.98 33.43 -46.01
CA PRO A 550 42.86 31.99 -45.88
C PRO A 550 44.09 31.38 -46.56
N LEU A 551 45.15 31.14 -45.81
CA LEU A 551 46.27 30.32 -46.26
C LEU A 551 45.84 28.86 -46.12
N SER A 552 45.13 28.34 -47.11
CA SER A 552 44.90 26.90 -47.16
C SER A 552 46.23 26.20 -47.44
N ARG A 553 46.39 24.98 -46.92
CA ARG A 553 47.54 24.11 -47.25
C ARG A 553 47.71 23.89 -48.77
N ARG A 554 46.64 24.08 -49.56
CA ARG A 554 46.62 24.02 -51.02
C ARG A 554 47.22 25.25 -51.71
N GLU A 555 47.23 26.42 -51.05
CA GLU A 555 47.80 27.65 -51.60
C GLU A 555 49.29 27.80 -51.25
N LEU A 556 49.74 27.20 -50.14
CA LEU A 556 51.16 27.13 -49.77
C LEU A 556 51.93 26.09 -50.60
N TYR A 557 51.30 25.00 -50.99
CA TYR A 557 51.86 23.96 -51.87
C TYR A 557 51.11 23.99 -53.20
N GLY A 558 51.45 24.96 -54.04
CA GLY A 558 51.01 24.98 -55.43
C GLY A 558 51.42 23.67 -56.11
N LYS A 559 50.46 23.01 -56.77
CA LYS A 559 50.65 21.91 -57.74
C LYS A 559 52.03 21.21 -57.70
N GLU A 560 52.30 20.40 -56.68
CA GLU A 560 53.35 19.40 -56.77
C GLU A 560 52.75 18.07 -57.24
N GLU A 561 53.14 17.72 -58.47
CA GLU A 561 53.36 16.37 -58.99
C GLU A 561 52.16 15.43 -59.21
N LYS A 562 51.59 15.53 -60.43
CA LYS A 562 51.34 14.31 -61.22
C LYS A 562 52.67 13.88 -61.87
N VAL A 563 53.55 13.22 -61.10
CA VAL A 563 54.69 12.50 -61.67
C VAL A 563 54.71 11.08 -61.08
N THR A 564 54.66 10.11 -62.00
CA THR A 564 54.99 8.68 -61.87
C THR A 564 54.19 7.80 -60.90
N LYS A 565 53.18 7.10 -61.46
CA LYS A 565 53.17 5.63 -61.44
C LYS A 565 52.94 5.15 -62.88
N LYS A 566 54.03 4.91 -63.60
CA LYS A 566 54.08 3.90 -64.66
C LYS A 566 54.53 2.59 -64.02
N GLU A 567 53.98 1.51 -64.56
CA GLU A 567 54.31 0.10 -64.36
C GLU A 567 55.81 -0.20 -64.37
#